data_AF-A0A838HDT5-F1
#
_entry.id   AF-A0A838HDT5-F1
#
_cell.length_a   1.000
_cell.length_b   1.000
_cell.length_c   1.000
_cell.angle_alpha   90.00
_cell.angle_beta   90.00
_cell.angle_gamma   90.00
#
_symmetry.space_group_name_H-M   'P 1'
#
loop_
_entity.id
_entity.type
_entity.pdbx_description
1 polymer ?
#
loop_
_entity_poly.entity_id
_entity_poly.type
_entity_poly.pdbx_seq_one_letter_code
_entity_poly.pdbx_strand_id
1 'polypeptide(L)'
;ANPLDPANLVDLQAAVVREQADVGLAFDGDADRCFVVDELGNAVSPSALTALIAVRSLASEPGAHVIHNLITSKAVPEVVARHGGVPVRTQVGHSLIKATMADTNAVFGGEHSGHYYFRDFWFADSGMLAALHLLAAMAATDRPVSRLVADYDPYVASGEINTAVVAPATVVEEIAAAFAARDDVRLDTLDGLTVTGSDWWLNVRASNTEPLLRLNVEAESEDTMASVRDRMLSLIKAHEQHNPTNADEETTVKLDPVLLDILVCPDCKGSLTVDYDNDELICNQCGLIYPVRDDIPVMLVDEARRSDSPLPGTSEVAPPVTAEADAGPEQPMSAPAD
;
A
#
# COMPACT_ATOMS: atom_id res chain seq x y z
N ALA A 1 3.71 1.16 7.98
CA ALA A 1 2.41 1.75 7.59
C ALA A 1 2.36 1.87 6.06
N ASN A 2 1.18 1.77 5.44
CA ASN A 2 1.01 1.94 3.99
C ASN A 2 0.42 3.33 3.70
N PRO A 3 1.23 4.35 3.37
CA PRO A 3 0.76 5.73 3.17
C PRO A 3 -0.13 5.93 1.93
N LEU A 4 -0.28 4.90 1.08
CA LEU A 4 -1.28 4.91 0.02
C LEU A 4 -2.72 4.84 0.57
N ASP A 5 -2.91 4.22 1.74
CA ASP A 5 -4.19 4.20 2.43
C ASP A 5 -4.40 5.55 3.15
N PRO A 6 -5.45 6.33 2.81
CA PRO A 6 -5.73 7.61 3.45
C PRO A 6 -5.85 7.54 4.98
N ALA A 7 -6.30 6.41 5.53
CA ALA A 7 -6.40 6.24 6.99
C ALA A 7 -5.03 6.37 7.68
N ASN A 8 -3.95 5.97 6.99
CA ASN A 8 -2.58 6.04 7.52
C ASN A 8 -1.96 7.45 7.42
N LEU A 9 -2.63 8.42 6.78
CA LEU A 9 -2.16 9.80 6.67
C LEU A 9 -2.78 10.75 7.70
N VAL A 10 -3.88 10.37 8.36
CA VAL A 10 -4.68 11.25 9.22
C VAL A 10 -3.85 11.89 10.34
N ASP A 11 -2.97 11.12 10.98
CA ASP A 11 -2.10 11.64 12.04
C ASP A 11 -1.09 12.67 11.51
N LEU A 12 -0.51 12.42 10.32
CA LEU A 12 0.39 13.36 9.66
C LEU A 12 -0.35 14.64 9.26
N GLN A 13 -1.56 14.52 8.70
CA GLN A 13 -2.39 15.65 8.32
C GLN A 13 -2.72 16.54 9.52
N ALA A 14 -3.13 15.93 10.64
CA ALA A 14 -3.38 16.65 11.88
C ALA A 14 -2.10 17.30 12.44
N ALA A 15 -0.96 16.60 12.39
CA ALA A 15 0.31 17.12 12.87
C ALA A 15 0.79 18.34 12.06
N VAL A 16 0.69 18.30 10.73
CA VAL A 16 1.08 19.42 9.86
C VAL A 16 0.31 20.69 10.23
N VAL A 17 -1.02 20.60 10.33
CA VAL A 17 -1.87 21.74 10.68
C VAL A 17 -1.59 22.22 12.12
N ARG A 18 -1.42 21.30 13.07
CA ARG A 18 -1.19 21.63 14.49
C ARG A 18 0.16 22.32 14.71
N GLU A 19 1.21 21.87 14.03
CA GLU A 19 2.56 22.43 14.16
C GLU A 19 2.81 23.62 13.21
N GLN A 20 1.84 23.94 12.34
CA GLN A 20 1.99 24.93 11.27
C GLN A 20 3.21 24.62 10.38
N ALA A 21 3.42 23.33 10.09
CA ALA A 21 4.53 22.89 9.27
C ALA A 21 4.31 23.22 7.80
N ASP A 22 5.38 23.54 7.07
CA ASP A 22 5.31 23.87 5.63
C ASP A 22 4.99 22.65 4.75
N VAL A 23 5.26 21.43 5.24
CA VAL A 23 5.04 20.17 4.53
C VAL A 23 5.06 18.99 5.51
N GLY A 24 4.26 17.96 5.22
CA GLY A 24 4.36 16.63 5.82
C GLY A 24 4.87 15.60 4.81
N LEU A 25 5.73 14.69 5.26
CA LEU A 25 6.28 13.60 4.44
C LEU A 25 5.97 12.26 5.11
N ALA A 26 5.37 11.34 4.37
CA ALA A 26 5.13 9.97 4.78
C ALA A 26 5.87 9.00 3.85
N PHE A 27 6.57 8.04 4.46
CA PHE A 27 7.25 6.94 3.78
C PHE A 27 6.59 5.63 4.16
N ASP A 28 6.67 4.65 3.29
CA ASP A 28 6.29 3.29 3.63
C ASP A 28 7.43 2.54 4.35
N GLY A 29 7.29 1.23 4.55
CA GLY A 29 8.12 0.46 5.49
C GLY A 29 9.62 0.47 5.19
N ASP A 30 10.00 0.51 3.92
CA ASP A 30 11.38 0.55 3.42
C ASP A 30 11.73 1.88 2.73
N ALA A 31 10.80 2.84 2.73
CA ALA A 31 10.96 4.21 2.23
C ALA A 31 11.28 4.33 0.73
N ASP A 32 10.88 3.35 -0.07
CA ASP A 32 10.93 3.45 -1.53
C ASP A 32 9.77 4.30 -2.10
N ARG A 33 8.70 4.49 -1.32
CA ARG A 33 7.58 5.40 -1.63
C ARG A 33 7.57 6.67 -0.79
N CYS A 34 7.08 7.76 -1.37
CA CYS A 34 6.88 9.03 -0.68
C CYS A 34 5.48 9.60 -0.96
N PHE A 35 4.80 9.98 0.12
CA PHE A 35 3.54 10.69 0.09
C PHE A 35 3.71 12.03 0.79
N VAL A 36 3.00 13.03 0.29
CA VAL A 36 3.19 14.42 0.70
C VAL A 36 1.87 14.95 1.22
N VAL A 37 1.94 15.69 2.31
CA VAL A 37 0.83 16.48 2.85
C VAL A 37 1.22 17.95 2.77
N ASP A 38 0.37 18.78 2.18
CA ASP A 38 0.60 20.22 2.08
C ASP A 38 0.42 20.93 3.43
N GLU A 39 0.77 22.21 3.51
CA GLU A 39 0.69 23.01 4.74
C GLU A 39 -0.73 23.18 5.30
N LEU A 40 -1.75 22.84 4.51
CA LEU A 40 -3.16 22.90 4.88
C LEU A 40 -3.68 21.55 5.39
N GLY A 41 -2.83 20.51 5.40
CA GLY A 41 -3.19 19.16 5.80
C GLY A 41 -3.83 18.33 4.68
N ASN A 42 -3.78 18.77 3.42
CA ASN A 42 -4.31 17.99 2.30
C ASN A 42 -3.23 17.04 1.75
N ALA A 43 -3.64 15.82 1.40
CA ALA A 43 -2.75 14.92 0.67
C ALA A 43 -2.49 15.47 -0.74
N VAL A 44 -1.24 15.46 -1.15
CA VAL A 44 -0.82 15.82 -2.51
C VAL A 44 -0.85 14.56 -3.38
N SER A 45 -1.46 14.67 -4.55
CA SER A 45 -1.51 13.60 -5.55
C SER A 45 -0.09 13.14 -5.93
N PRO A 46 0.19 11.82 -5.94
CA PRO A 46 1.44 11.28 -6.48
C PRO A 46 1.69 11.68 -7.94
N SER A 47 0.62 11.93 -8.72
CA SER A 47 0.74 12.43 -10.09
C SER A 47 1.25 13.88 -10.12
N ALA A 48 0.79 14.74 -9.19
CA ALA A 48 1.27 16.11 -9.08
C ALA A 48 2.76 16.16 -8.70
N LEU A 49 3.19 15.31 -7.76
CA LEU A 49 4.60 15.19 -7.40
C LEU A 49 5.44 14.64 -8.57
N THR A 50 4.93 13.64 -9.29
CA THR A 50 5.55 13.10 -10.51
C THR A 50 5.77 14.20 -11.55
N ALA A 51 4.74 15.00 -11.85
CA ALA A 51 4.84 16.09 -12.81
C ALA A 51 5.82 17.19 -12.38
N LEU A 52 5.83 17.55 -11.09
CA LEU A 52 6.80 18.50 -10.52
C LEU A 52 8.24 18.00 -10.69
N ILE A 53 8.52 16.73 -10.35
CA ILE A 53 9.86 16.15 -10.47
C ILE A 53 10.26 16.02 -11.95
N ALA A 54 9.32 15.69 -12.82
CA ALA A 54 9.55 15.62 -14.26
C ALA A 54 10.00 16.98 -14.82
N VAL A 55 9.32 18.07 -14.46
CA VAL A 55 9.74 19.43 -14.90
C VAL A 55 11.16 19.76 -14.44
N ARG A 56 11.50 19.44 -13.19
CA ARG A 56 12.86 19.66 -12.67
C ARG A 56 13.90 18.83 -13.41
N SER A 57 13.57 17.58 -13.75
CA SER A 57 14.46 16.69 -14.50
C SER A 57 14.67 17.18 -15.93
N LEU A 58 13.61 17.65 -16.59
CA LEU A 58 13.64 18.19 -17.95
C LEU A 58 14.32 19.56 -18.05
N ALA A 59 14.32 20.34 -16.97
CA ALA A 59 15.10 21.58 -16.91
C ALA A 59 16.62 21.31 -17.01
N SER A 60 17.07 20.19 -16.44
CA SER A 60 18.47 19.73 -16.55
C SER A 60 18.73 18.99 -17.88
N GLU A 61 17.76 18.22 -18.36
CA GLU A 61 17.86 17.40 -19.58
C GLU A 61 16.65 17.53 -20.51
N PRO A 62 16.60 18.60 -21.33
CA PRO A 62 15.54 18.79 -22.31
C PRO A 62 15.47 17.63 -23.32
N GLY A 63 14.27 17.21 -23.70
CA GLY A 63 14.07 16.10 -24.65
C GLY A 63 14.15 14.70 -24.04
N ALA A 64 14.43 14.56 -22.74
CA ALA A 64 14.53 13.24 -22.11
C ALA A 64 13.17 12.51 -22.02
N HIS A 65 13.23 11.17 -21.98
CA HIS A 65 12.05 10.35 -21.70
C HIS A 65 11.69 10.42 -20.21
N VAL A 66 10.39 10.49 -19.92
CA VAL A 66 9.83 10.38 -18.57
C VAL A 66 8.78 9.27 -18.56
N ILE A 67 8.96 8.29 -17.68
CA ILE A 67 8.05 7.15 -17.56
C ILE A 67 6.88 7.49 -16.64
N HIS A 68 5.67 7.07 -17.00
CA HIS A 68 4.53 7.07 -16.10
C HIS A 68 3.64 5.86 -16.37
N ASN A 69 2.99 5.30 -15.35
CA ASN A 69 2.03 4.23 -15.60
C ASN A 69 0.66 4.78 -16.01
N LEU A 70 -0.14 3.94 -16.66
CA LEU A 70 -1.38 4.35 -17.32
C LEU A 70 -2.47 4.96 -16.42
N ILE A 71 -2.38 4.78 -15.09
CA ILE A 71 -3.37 5.27 -14.13
C ILE A 71 -2.90 6.51 -13.35
N THR A 72 -1.76 7.09 -13.71
CA THR A 72 -1.46 8.48 -13.30
C THR A 72 -2.42 9.45 -13.98
N SER A 73 -2.59 10.63 -13.38
CA SER A 73 -3.33 11.73 -13.99
C SER A 73 -2.88 12.03 -15.42
N LYS A 74 -3.82 12.43 -16.29
CA LYS A 74 -3.49 12.93 -17.64
C LYS A 74 -2.60 14.18 -17.60
N ALA A 75 -2.55 14.87 -16.45
CA ALA A 75 -1.65 15.99 -16.22
C ALA A 75 -0.16 15.61 -16.40
N VAL A 76 0.25 14.39 -16.03
CA VAL A 76 1.65 13.96 -16.11
C VAL A 76 2.17 14.01 -17.55
N PRO A 77 1.60 13.26 -18.52
CA PRO A 77 2.09 13.32 -19.89
C PRO A 77 1.94 14.71 -20.54
N GLU A 78 0.89 15.46 -20.20
CA GLU A 78 0.69 16.82 -20.69
C GLU A 78 1.78 17.79 -20.22
N VAL A 79 2.15 17.71 -18.94
CA VAL A 79 3.21 18.54 -18.35
C VAL A 79 4.56 18.15 -18.93
N VAL A 80 4.87 16.86 -19.06
CA VAL A 80 6.11 16.38 -19.68
C VAL A 80 6.25 16.93 -21.10
N ALA A 81 5.22 16.78 -21.94
CA ALA A 81 5.24 17.26 -23.32
C ALA A 81 5.38 18.79 -23.39
N ARG A 82 4.68 19.53 -22.52
CA ARG A 82 4.73 21.00 -22.45
C ARG A 82 6.14 21.52 -22.09
N HIS A 83 6.90 20.76 -21.33
CA HIS A 83 8.28 21.08 -20.95
C HIS A 83 9.33 20.44 -21.87
N GLY A 84 8.92 19.97 -23.05
CA GLY A 84 9.83 19.47 -24.09
C GLY A 84 10.40 18.08 -23.81
N GLY A 85 9.81 17.33 -22.88
CA GLY A 85 10.13 15.92 -22.65
C GLY A 85 9.29 14.99 -23.51
N VAL A 86 9.62 13.70 -23.45
CA VAL A 86 8.88 12.63 -24.14
C VAL A 86 8.20 11.72 -23.09
N PRO A 87 6.88 11.80 -22.92
CA PRO A 87 6.19 10.92 -21.99
C PRO A 87 6.14 9.50 -22.55
N VAL A 88 6.48 8.51 -21.73
CA VAL A 88 6.44 7.10 -22.07
C VAL A 88 5.51 6.39 -21.08
N ARG A 89 4.39 5.89 -21.61
CA ARG A 89 3.36 5.24 -20.82
C ARG A 89 3.64 3.75 -20.65
N THR A 90 3.45 3.22 -19.44
CA THR A 90 3.61 1.79 -19.11
C THR A 90 2.37 1.19 -18.44
N GLN A 91 2.35 -0.14 -18.33
CA GLN A 91 1.45 -0.85 -17.41
C GLN A 91 1.79 -0.53 -15.95
N VAL A 92 0.89 -0.85 -15.02
CA VAL A 92 1.18 -0.79 -13.58
C VAL A 92 2.21 -1.86 -13.21
N GLY A 93 3.23 -1.50 -12.44
CA GLY A 93 4.18 -2.48 -11.90
C GLY A 93 5.61 -1.98 -11.86
N HIS A 94 6.20 -2.08 -10.66
CA HIS A 94 7.57 -1.69 -10.36
C HIS A 94 8.61 -2.22 -11.37
N SER A 95 8.58 -3.51 -11.69
CA SER A 95 9.59 -4.12 -12.58
C SER A 95 9.47 -3.62 -14.02
N LEU A 96 8.24 -3.34 -14.46
CA LEU A 96 7.97 -2.86 -15.82
C LEU A 96 8.46 -1.42 -15.99
N ILE A 97 8.30 -0.58 -14.98
CA ILE A 97 8.85 0.78 -14.99
C ILE A 97 10.38 0.72 -15.06
N LYS A 98 11.05 -0.07 -14.20
CA LYS A 98 12.52 -0.19 -14.22
C LYS A 98 13.05 -0.66 -15.56
N ALA A 99 12.43 -1.69 -16.15
CA ALA A 99 12.80 -2.19 -17.46
C ALA A 99 12.61 -1.12 -18.56
N THR A 100 11.46 -0.44 -18.57
CA THR A 100 11.17 0.61 -19.56
C THR A 100 12.13 1.79 -19.42
N MET A 101 12.49 2.18 -18.19
CA MET A 101 13.48 3.23 -17.97
C MET A 101 14.84 2.86 -18.54
N ALA A 102 15.30 1.62 -18.33
CA ALA A 102 16.55 1.14 -18.87
C ALA A 102 16.54 1.11 -20.41
N ASP A 103 15.45 0.62 -21.02
CA ASP A 103 15.30 0.51 -22.48
C ASP A 103 15.25 1.88 -23.18
N THR A 104 14.61 2.87 -22.54
CA THR A 104 14.43 4.21 -23.10
C THR A 104 15.48 5.23 -22.63
N ASN A 105 16.34 4.81 -21.70
CA ASN A 105 17.25 5.68 -20.96
C ASN A 105 16.51 6.90 -20.34
N ALA A 106 15.32 6.67 -19.81
CA ALA A 106 14.49 7.72 -19.22
C ALA A 106 15.17 8.35 -18.01
N VAL A 107 15.12 9.68 -17.90
CA VAL A 107 15.74 10.42 -16.78
C VAL A 107 15.00 10.17 -15.46
N PHE A 108 13.69 9.98 -15.54
CA PHE A 108 12.78 9.88 -14.40
C PHE A 108 11.58 8.99 -14.72
N GLY A 109 11.03 8.33 -13.71
CA GLY A 109 9.77 7.61 -13.77
C GLY A 109 8.94 7.84 -12.52
N GLY A 110 7.61 7.93 -12.65
CA GLY A 110 6.71 8.03 -11.49
C GLY A 110 5.49 7.14 -11.62
N GLU A 111 4.99 6.68 -10.48
CA GLU A 111 3.84 5.78 -10.39
C GLU A 111 2.74 6.37 -9.49
N HIS A 112 1.47 6.09 -9.78
CA HIS A 112 0.32 6.49 -8.94
C HIS A 112 0.43 6.00 -7.47
N SER A 113 1.19 4.94 -7.24
CA SER A 113 1.41 4.27 -5.97
C SER A 113 2.43 4.99 -5.07
N GLY A 114 3.08 6.05 -5.56
CA GLY A 114 4.09 6.81 -4.81
C GLY A 114 5.53 6.31 -4.98
N HIS A 115 5.79 5.37 -5.89
CA HIS A 115 7.17 5.03 -6.31
C HIS A 115 7.69 6.06 -7.32
N TYR A 116 8.92 6.53 -7.11
CA TYR A 116 9.59 7.52 -7.97
C TYR A 116 11.00 7.06 -8.30
N TYR A 117 11.29 6.91 -9.58
CA TYR A 117 12.47 6.23 -10.11
C TYR A 117 13.43 7.23 -10.76
N PHE A 118 14.72 7.11 -10.47
CA PHE A 118 15.73 8.06 -10.94
C PHE A 118 16.82 7.33 -11.70
N ARG A 119 17.12 7.78 -12.94
CA ARG A 119 18.18 7.17 -13.76
C ARG A 119 19.52 7.14 -13.05
N ASP A 120 19.90 8.27 -12.48
CA ASP A 120 21.20 8.44 -11.83
C ASP A 120 21.26 7.74 -10.46
N PHE A 121 20.14 7.16 -10.01
CA PHE A 121 20.05 6.22 -8.91
C PHE A 121 19.82 4.79 -9.44
N TRP A 122 20.52 4.42 -10.51
CA TRP A 122 20.47 3.09 -11.14
C TRP A 122 19.06 2.64 -11.56
N PHE A 123 18.21 3.59 -11.98
CA PHE A 123 16.80 3.34 -12.32
C PHE A 123 15.99 2.77 -11.14
N ALA A 124 16.50 2.88 -9.91
CA ALA A 124 15.80 2.47 -8.72
C ALA A 124 14.88 3.60 -8.23
N ASP A 125 13.86 3.17 -7.53
CA ASP A 125 12.92 4.00 -6.82
C ASP A 125 13.49 4.48 -5.48
N SER A 126 13.11 5.69 -5.08
CA SER A 126 13.48 6.26 -3.79
C SER A 126 12.49 7.35 -3.38
N GLY A 127 11.74 7.09 -2.31
CA GLY A 127 10.88 8.09 -1.69
C GLY A 127 11.70 9.25 -1.14
N MET A 128 12.89 8.97 -0.58
CA MET A 128 13.78 9.99 -0.04
C MET A 128 14.26 10.98 -1.11
N LEU A 129 14.64 10.50 -2.30
CA LEU A 129 14.99 11.39 -3.42
C LEU A 129 13.78 12.22 -3.86
N ALA A 130 12.59 11.63 -3.95
CA ALA A 130 11.38 12.37 -4.28
C ALA A 130 11.10 13.51 -3.28
N ALA A 131 11.25 13.24 -1.98
CA ALA A 131 11.14 14.25 -0.94
C ALA A 131 12.18 15.38 -1.09
N LEU A 132 13.44 15.05 -1.39
CA LEU A 132 14.49 16.04 -1.64
C LEU A 132 14.19 16.91 -2.88
N HIS A 133 13.62 16.32 -3.94
CA HIS A 133 13.18 17.08 -5.11
C HIS A 133 12.07 18.08 -4.76
N LEU A 134 11.11 17.69 -3.91
CA LEU A 134 10.08 18.60 -3.42
C LEU A 134 10.68 19.72 -2.57
N LEU A 135 11.51 19.40 -1.57
CA LEU A 135 12.14 20.38 -0.70
C LEU A 135 13.00 21.38 -1.50
N ALA A 136 13.71 20.90 -2.53
CA ALA A 136 14.47 21.77 -3.43
C ALA A 136 13.58 22.60 -4.37
N ALA A 137 12.35 22.18 -4.65
CA ALA A 137 11.36 23.01 -5.34
C ALA A 137 10.79 24.09 -4.41
N MET A 138 10.49 23.73 -3.16
CA MET A 138 10.07 24.67 -2.11
C MET A 138 11.14 25.74 -1.88
N ALA A 139 12.41 25.36 -1.77
CA ALA A 139 13.51 26.31 -1.56
C ALA A 139 13.70 27.33 -2.70
N ALA A 140 13.10 27.10 -3.87
CA ALA A 140 13.19 27.97 -5.05
C ALA A 140 12.03 28.98 -5.16
N THR A 141 11.08 28.99 -4.23
CA THR A 141 9.87 29.81 -4.29
C THR A 141 9.35 30.16 -2.89
N ASP A 142 8.69 31.31 -2.75
CA ASP A 142 7.97 31.67 -1.52
C ASP A 142 6.53 31.13 -1.50
N ARG A 143 6.11 30.41 -2.56
CA ARG A 143 4.78 29.79 -2.63
C ARG A 143 4.70 28.60 -1.67
N PRO A 144 3.62 28.47 -0.88
CA PRO A 144 3.41 27.29 -0.06
C PRO A 144 3.12 26.05 -0.93
N VAL A 145 3.25 24.85 -0.35
CA VAL A 145 3.18 23.57 -1.09
C VAL A 145 1.86 23.44 -1.83
N SER A 146 0.72 23.75 -1.19
CA SER A 146 -0.61 23.69 -1.82
C SER A 146 -0.68 24.47 -3.13
N ARG A 147 -0.02 25.63 -3.18
CA ARG A 147 0.05 26.47 -4.38
C ARG A 147 1.09 25.97 -5.36
N LEU A 148 2.22 25.47 -4.90
CA LEU A 148 3.27 24.94 -5.78
C LEU A 148 2.77 23.73 -6.58
N VAL A 149 2.05 22.81 -5.92
CA VAL A 149 1.60 21.56 -6.55
C VAL A 149 0.33 21.72 -7.39
N ALA A 150 -0.50 22.73 -7.11
CA ALA A 150 -1.73 23.00 -7.85
C ALA A 150 -1.51 23.22 -9.37
N ASP A 151 -0.33 23.71 -9.77
CA ASP A 151 0.02 23.89 -11.20
C ASP A 151 0.12 22.53 -11.95
N TYR A 152 0.22 21.42 -11.20
CA TYR A 152 0.39 20.05 -11.68
C TYR A 152 -0.80 19.13 -11.43
N ASP A 153 -1.85 19.62 -10.77
CA ASP A 153 -3.04 18.84 -10.38
C ASP A 153 -4.36 19.50 -10.83
N PRO A 154 -4.55 19.76 -12.15
CA PRO A 154 -5.70 20.50 -12.65
C PRO A 154 -6.98 19.65 -12.77
N TYR A 155 -6.92 18.35 -12.51
CA TYR A 155 -8.03 17.41 -12.74
C TYR A 155 -8.53 16.81 -11.44
N VAL A 156 -9.78 16.36 -11.45
CA VAL A 156 -10.42 15.71 -10.31
C VAL A 156 -10.36 14.21 -10.49
N ALA A 157 -9.78 13.49 -9.54
CA ALA A 157 -9.68 12.04 -9.54
C ALA A 157 -10.55 11.39 -8.45
N SER A 158 -11.14 10.23 -8.75
CA SER A 158 -11.92 9.44 -7.79
C SER A 158 -11.07 8.73 -6.73
N GLY A 159 -9.75 8.68 -6.93
CA GLY A 159 -8.90 7.67 -6.31
C GLY A 159 -9.13 6.28 -6.93
N GLU A 160 -8.48 5.27 -6.35
CA GLU A 160 -8.70 3.87 -6.72
C GLU A 160 -9.82 3.28 -5.85
N ILE A 161 -10.86 2.75 -6.49
CA ILE A 161 -12.01 2.15 -5.81
C ILE A 161 -12.01 0.66 -6.09
N ASN A 162 -11.88 -0.14 -5.02
CA ASN A 162 -11.90 -1.60 -5.11
C ASN A 162 -13.32 -2.13 -4.96
N THR A 163 -13.71 -3.08 -5.81
CA THR A 163 -15.01 -3.75 -5.74
C THR A 163 -14.84 -5.24 -5.96
N ALA A 164 -15.21 -6.05 -4.96
CA ALA A 164 -15.18 -7.51 -5.07
C ALA A 164 -16.25 -7.97 -6.06
N VAL A 165 -15.87 -8.75 -7.07
CA VAL A 165 -16.80 -9.20 -8.12
C VAL A 165 -16.62 -10.66 -8.44
N VAL A 166 -17.69 -11.29 -8.92
CA VAL A 166 -17.58 -12.62 -9.54
C VAL A 166 -17.09 -12.43 -10.97
N ALA A 167 -16.11 -13.24 -11.39
CA ALA A 167 -15.56 -13.24 -12.74
C ALA A 167 -15.15 -11.85 -13.27
N PRO A 168 -14.10 -11.21 -12.69
CA PRO A 168 -13.65 -9.86 -13.06
C PRO A 168 -13.46 -9.64 -14.58
N ALA A 169 -12.94 -10.65 -15.29
CA ALA A 169 -12.73 -10.58 -16.74
C ALA A 169 -14.04 -10.39 -17.53
N THR A 170 -15.10 -11.11 -17.16
CA THR A 170 -16.42 -10.99 -17.80
C THR A 170 -16.99 -9.59 -17.61
N VAL A 171 -16.86 -9.03 -16.40
CA VAL A 171 -17.34 -7.67 -16.10
C VAL A 171 -16.60 -6.63 -16.96
N VAL A 172 -15.28 -6.78 -17.15
CA VAL A 172 -14.49 -5.89 -18.03
C VAL A 172 -14.96 -5.99 -19.49
N GLU A 173 -15.27 -7.19 -19.99
CA GLU A 173 -15.82 -7.38 -21.34
C GLU A 173 -17.19 -6.72 -21.52
N GLU A 174 -18.07 -6.82 -20.52
CA GLU A 174 -19.38 -6.17 -20.53
C GLU A 174 -19.26 -4.64 -20.54
N ILE A 175 -18.32 -4.09 -19.76
CA ILE A 175 -18.00 -2.66 -19.78
C ILE A 175 -17.50 -2.26 -21.17
N ALA A 176 -16.55 -3.01 -21.74
CA ALA A 176 -16.04 -2.72 -23.08
C ALA A 176 -17.17 -2.71 -24.12
N ALA A 177 -18.08 -3.69 -24.07
CA ALA A 177 -19.23 -3.77 -24.96
C ALA A 177 -20.19 -2.58 -24.81
N ALA A 178 -20.40 -2.08 -23.58
CA ALA A 178 -21.23 -0.91 -23.31
C ALA A 178 -20.68 0.39 -23.93
N PHE A 179 -19.38 0.45 -24.21
CA PHE A 179 -18.72 1.58 -24.87
C PHE A 179 -18.38 1.33 -26.34
N ALA A 180 -18.39 0.08 -26.82
CA ALA A 180 -17.95 -0.26 -28.18
C ALA A 180 -18.74 0.43 -29.31
N ALA A 181 -20.01 0.78 -29.08
CA ALA A 181 -20.86 1.47 -30.05
C ALA A 181 -20.77 3.00 -29.99
N ARG A 182 -19.91 3.56 -29.13
CA ARG A 182 -19.75 5.00 -28.96
C ARG A 182 -18.55 5.51 -29.77
N ASP A 183 -18.82 6.40 -30.71
CA ASP A 183 -17.78 7.04 -31.54
C ASP A 183 -17.04 8.18 -30.81
N ASP A 184 -17.55 8.61 -29.66
CA ASP A 184 -17.01 9.73 -28.87
C ASP A 184 -16.04 9.30 -27.75
N VAL A 185 -15.65 8.02 -27.74
CA VAL A 185 -14.70 7.47 -26.77
C VAL A 185 -13.62 6.65 -27.46
N ARG A 186 -12.44 6.57 -26.84
CA ARG A 186 -11.35 5.68 -27.23
C ARG A 186 -11.22 4.55 -26.20
N LEU A 187 -11.08 3.32 -26.68
CA LEU A 187 -10.78 2.16 -25.87
C LEU A 187 -9.30 1.78 -25.97
N ASP A 188 -8.73 1.35 -24.86
CA ASP A 188 -7.34 0.92 -24.73
C ASP A 188 -7.26 -0.24 -23.72
N THR A 189 -6.61 -1.33 -24.11
CA THR A 189 -6.52 -2.56 -23.32
C THR A 189 -5.09 -2.88 -22.87
N LEU A 190 -4.24 -1.87 -22.73
CA LEU A 190 -2.84 -2.06 -22.30
C LEU A 190 -2.75 -2.74 -20.91
N ASP A 191 -3.63 -2.36 -19.97
CA ASP A 191 -3.69 -2.90 -18.62
C ASP A 191 -5.11 -2.70 -18.07
N GLY A 192 -5.89 -3.77 -18.05
CA GLY A 192 -7.34 -3.67 -17.91
C GLY A 192 -7.98 -2.98 -19.11
N LEU A 193 -9.04 -2.20 -18.86
CA LEU A 193 -9.75 -1.41 -19.87
C LEU A 193 -9.70 0.07 -19.48
N THR A 194 -9.03 0.87 -20.31
CA THR A 194 -9.12 2.33 -20.25
C THR A 194 -10.12 2.83 -21.28
N VAL A 195 -11.05 3.69 -20.86
CA VAL A 195 -11.98 4.43 -21.73
C VAL A 195 -11.68 5.91 -21.58
N THR A 196 -11.37 6.57 -22.68
CA THR A 196 -11.09 8.01 -22.72
C THR A 196 -12.19 8.72 -23.50
N GLY A 197 -12.92 9.62 -22.83
CA GLY A 197 -13.88 10.55 -23.43
C GLY A 197 -13.26 11.92 -23.73
N SER A 198 -14.09 12.94 -23.87
CA SER A 198 -13.67 14.33 -24.17
C SER A 198 -12.89 14.99 -23.03
N ASP A 199 -13.44 14.90 -21.81
CA ASP A 199 -13.04 15.64 -20.62
C ASP A 199 -12.85 14.71 -19.41
N TRP A 200 -12.91 13.40 -19.63
CA TRP A 200 -12.79 12.36 -18.61
C TRP A 200 -12.12 11.10 -19.16
N TRP A 201 -11.54 10.31 -18.26
CA TRP A 201 -11.17 8.94 -18.53
C TRP A 201 -11.48 8.06 -17.33
N LEU A 202 -11.60 6.75 -17.60
CA LEU A 202 -11.67 5.73 -16.57
C LEU A 202 -10.74 4.58 -16.91
N ASN A 203 -10.24 3.89 -15.90
CA ASN A 203 -9.58 2.60 -16.02
C ASN A 203 -10.27 1.59 -15.09
N VAL A 204 -10.54 0.39 -15.62
CA VAL A 204 -11.01 -0.75 -14.84
C VAL A 204 -10.06 -1.91 -15.04
N ARG A 205 -9.41 -2.35 -13.97
CA ARG A 205 -8.44 -3.44 -13.98
C ARG A 205 -8.79 -4.52 -12.97
N ALA A 206 -8.51 -5.76 -13.31
CA ALA A 206 -8.57 -6.85 -12.34
C ALA A 206 -7.39 -6.75 -11.37
N SER A 207 -7.61 -7.07 -10.10
CA SER A 207 -6.50 -7.32 -9.17
C SER A 207 -5.79 -8.60 -9.58
N ASN A 208 -4.46 -8.61 -9.51
CA ASN A 208 -3.66 -9.79 -9.81
C ASN A 208 -3.75 -10.85 -8.71
N THR A 209 -4.09 -10.44 -7.49
CA THR A 209 -4.01 -11.26 -6.27
C THR A 209 -5.37 -11.55 -5.64
N GLU A 210 -6.40 -10.77 -5.98
CA GLU A 210 -7.70 -10.81 -5.31
C GLU A 210 -8.83 -10.82 -6.35
N PRO A 211 -10.01 -11.41 -6.04
CA PRO A 211 -11.15 -11.45 -6.96
C PRO A 211 -11.92 -10.11 -6.96
N LEU A 212 -11.22 -9.02 -7.26
CA LEU A 212 -11.78 -7.66 -7.27
C LEU A 212 -11.40 -6.90 -8.54
N LEU A 213 -12.25 -5.95 -8.90
CA LEU A 213 -11.95 -4.91 -9.88
C LEU A 213 -11.55 -3.62 -9.17
N ARG A 214 -10.65 -2.88 -9.82
CA ARG A 214 -10.17 -1.58 -9.37
C ARG A 214 -10.57 -0.55 -10.41
N LEU A 215 -11.31 0.46 -9.97
CA LEU A 215 -11.81 1.55 -10.79
C LEU A 215 -11.05 2.83 -10.45
N ASN A 216 -10.50 3.47 -11.47
CA ASN A 216 -9.99 4.84 -11.42
C ASN A 216 -10.80 5.69 -12.40
N VAL A 217 -11.20 6.89 -12.00
CA VAL A 217 -11.85 7.88 -12.85
C VAL A 217 -11.20 9.23 -12.62
N GLU A 218 -10.99 9.98 -13.70
CA GLU A 218 -10.55 11.37 -13.63
C GLU A 218 -11.32 12.21 -14.65
N ALA A 219 -11.64 13.45 -14.29
CA ALA A 219 -12.28 14.40 -15.18
C ALA A 219 -11.86 15.85 -14.91
N GLU A 220 -12.25 16.76 -15.81
CA GLU A 220 -12.05 18.21 -15.64
C GLU A 220 -12.95 18.84 -14.58
N SER A 221 -14.05 18.19 -14.21
CA SER A 221 -14.97 18.66 -13.17
C SER A 221 -15.38 17.54 -12.23
N GLU A 222 -15.67 17.93 -10.98
CA GLU A 222 -16.22 17.02 -9.95
C GLU A 222 -17.52 16.36 -10.42
N ASP A 223 -18.41 17.13 -11.06
CA ASP A 223 -19.69 16.62 -11.56
C ASP A 223 -19.50 15.53 -12.63
N THR A 224 -18.60 15.75 -13.60
CA THR A 224 -18.28 14.74 -14.62
C THR A 224 -17.63 13.51 -13.98
N MET A 225 -16.63 13.70 -13.11
CA MET A 225 -15.94 12.59 -12.44
C MET A 225 -16.92 11.75 -11.63
N ALA A 226 -17.74 12.38 -10.78
CA ALA A 226 -18.74 11.70 -9.97
C ALA A 226 -19.78 10.97 -10.82
N SER A 227 -20.26 11.59 -11.90
CA SER A 227 -21.23 10.95 -12.80
C SER A 227 -20.67 9.71 -13.48
N VAL A 228 -19.43 9.77 -13.99
CA VAL A 228 -18.76 8.62 -14.63
C VAL A 228 -18.48 7.53 -13.59
N ARG A 229 -17.92 7.90 -12.42
CA ARG A 229 -17.66 6.99 -11.31
C ARG A 229 -18.93 6.25 -10.89
N ASP A 230 -20.01 6.96 -10.61
CA ASP A 230 -21.24 6.36 -10.07
C ASP A 230 -21.93 5.46 -11.10
N ARG A 231 -21.88 5.84 -12.39
CA ARG A 231 -22.34 4.97 -13.48
C ARG A 231 -21.53 3.68 -13.55
N MET A 232 -20.20 3.78 -13.46
CA MET A 232 -19.32 2.61 -13.51
C MET A 232 -19.51 1.71 -12.30
N LEU A 233 -19.56 2.27 -11.09
CA LEU A 233 -19.82 1.52 -9.88
C LEU A 233 -21.18 0.83 -9.95
N SER A 234 -22.22 1.48 -10.48
CA SER A 234 -23.54 0.84 -10.63
C SER A 234 -23.49 -0.37 -11.56
N LEU A 235 -22.72 -0.31 -12.64
CA LEU A 235 -22.51 -1.45 -13.55
C LEU A 235 -21.73 -2.56 -12.85
N ILE A 236 -20.59 -2.25 -12.23
CA ILE A 236 -19.74 -3.21 -11.53
C ILE A 236 -20.53 -3.89 -10.39
N LYS A 237 -21.33 -3.13 -9.64
CA LYS A 237 -22.18 -3.61 -8.53
C LYS A 237 -23.23 -4.63 -8.95
N ALA A 238 -23.67 -4.62 -10.20
CA ALA A 238 -24.57 -5.68 -10.69
C ALA A 238 -23.91 -7.08 -10.65
N HIS A 239 -22.58 -7.13 -10.53
CA HIS A 239 -21.75 -8.34 -10.46
C HIS A 239 -21.00 -8.46 -9.13
N GLU A 240 -21.34 -7.62 -8.13
CA GLU A 240 -20.74 -7.71 -6.80
C GLU A 240 -20.97 -9.11 -6.23
N GLN A 241 -19.92 -9.65 -5.61
CA GLN A 241 -20.08 -10.79 -4.73
C GLN A 241 -21.00 -10.36 -3.59
N HIS A 242 -22.25 -10.84 -3.60
CA HIS A 242 -23.10 -10.72 -2.44
C HIS A 242 -22.55 -11.67 -1.37
N ASN A 243 -21.69 -11.13 -0.51
CA ASN A 243 -21.49 -11.74 0.78
C ASN A 243 -22.79 -11.47 1.56
N PRO A 244 -23.59 -12.50 1.93
CA PRO A 244 -24.72 -12.25 2.80
C PRO A 244 -24.18 -11.52 4.04
N THR A 245 -24.85 -10.42 4.39
CA THR A 245 -24.55 -9.62 5.58
C THR A 245 -24.22 -10.52 6.76
N ASN A 246 -23.06 -10.27 7.39
CA ASN A 246 -22.67 -10.79 8.69
C ASN A 246 -23.79 -10.58 9.71
N ALA A 247 -24.67 -11.58 9.80
CA ALA A 247 -25.43 -11.92 10.97
C ALA A 247 -25.08 -13.39 11.19
N ASP A 248 -24.29 -13.63 12.23
CA ASP A 248 -23.86 -14.95 12.72
C ASP A 248 -22.94 -15.76 11.80
N GLU A 249 -21.66 -15.39 11.70
CA GLU A 249 -20.61 -16.38 11.38
C GLU A 249 -19.44 -16.25 12.37
N GLU A 250 -19.29 -17.33 13.16
CA GLU A 250 -18.18 -17.62 14.05
C GLU A 250 -16.84 -17.51 13.31
N THR A 251 -15.92 -16.83 13.98
CA THR A 251 -14.50 -16.71 13.68
C THR A 251 -13.90 -18.08 13.32
N THR A 252 -13.26 -18.18 12.16
CA THR A 252 -12.39 -19.31 11.83
C THR A 252 -11.13 -18.77 11.15
N VAL A 253 -9.98 -18.96 11.80
CA VAL A 253 -8.64 -18.69 11.25
C VAL A 253 -8.49 -19.24 9.82
N LYS A 254 -8.04 -18.41 8.88
CA LYS A 254 -7.66 -18.84 7.51
C LYS A 254 -6.16 -18.62 7.27
N LEU A 255 -5.33 -19.38 7.98
CA LEU A 255 -3.89 -19.44 7.68
C LEU A 255 -3.64 -20.30 6.44
N ASP A 256 -2.81 -19.78 5.52
CA ASP A 256 -2.38 -20.52 4.33
C ASP A 256 -1.64 -21.82 4.74
N PRO A 257 -1.98 -23.00 4.17
CA PRO A 257 -1.34 -24.28 4.53
C PRO A 257 0.17 -24.30 4.32
N VAL A 258 0.69 -23.58 3.31
CA VAL A 258 2.12 -23.47 3.05
C VAL A 258 2.80 -22.64 4.14
N LEU A 259 2.12 -21.61 4.66
CA LEU A 259 2.61 -20.81 5.78
C LEU A 259 2.73 -21.67 7.06
N LEU A 260 1.77 -22.54 7.33
CA LEU A 260 1.83 -23.45 8.48
C LEU A 260 2.99 -24.45 8.39
N ASP A 261 3.28 -24.95 7.19
CA ASP A 261 4.39 -25.90 6.97
C ASP A 261 5.78 -25.29 7.20
N ILE A 262 5.92 -23.96 7.08
CA ILE A 262 7.20 -23.26 7.28
C ILE A 262 7.36 -22.66 8.68
N LEU A 263 6.27 -22.51 9.43
CA LEU A 263 6.31 -21.88 10.75
C LEU A 263 6.84 -22.83 11.83
N VAL A 264 7.76 -22.31 12.64
CA VAL A 264 8.32 -23.00 13.81
C VAL A 264 8.29 -22.10 15.02
N CYS A 265 8.21 -22.68 16.22
CA CYS A 265 8.22 -21.92 17.47
C CYS A 265 9.49 -21.04 17.55
N PRO A 266 9.36 -19.71 17.72
CA PRO A 266 10.49 -18.80 17.81
C PRO A 266 11.45 -19.13 18.95
N ASP A 267 10.92 -19.63 20.07
CA ASP A 267 11.68 -19.97 21.29
C ASP A 267 12.48 -21.27 21.13
N CYS A 268 11.81 -22.40 20.84
CA CYS A 268 12.45 -23.73 20.86
C CYS A 268 12.60 -24.40 19.49
N LYS A 269 12.11 -23.76 18.42
CA LYS A 269 12.10 -24.27 17.03
C LYS A 269 11.26 -25.54 16.81
N GLY A 270 10.45 -25.94 17.78
CA GLY A 270 9.50 -27.04 17.65
C GLY A 270 8.34 -26.72 16.70
N SER A 271 7.68 -27.76 16.20
CA SER A 271 6.47 -27.65 15.35
C SER A 271 5.31 -27.00 16.10
N LEU A 272 4.43 -26.34 15.35
CA LEU A 272 3.24 -25.68 15.86
C LEU A 272 1.98 -26.43 15.43
N THR A 273 0.95 -26.41 16.28
CA THR A 273 -0.40 -26.89 15.96
C THR A 273 -1.34 -25.69 16.00
N VAL A 274 -2.27 -25.62 15.06
CA VAL A 274 -3.30 -24.56 15.04
C VAL A 274 -4.46 -24.96 15.95
N ASP A 275 -4.82 -24.05 16.85
CA ASP A 275 -6.09 -24.07 17.56
C ASP A 275 -7.04 -23.09 16.84
N TYR A 276 -7.91 -23.66 16.00
CA TYR A 276 -8.86 -22.90 15.20
C TYR A 276 -10.00 -22.29 16.02
N ASP A 277 -10.28 -22.83 17.22
CA ASP A 277 -11.38 -22.37 18.06
C ASP A 277 -10.99 -21.12 18.86
N ASN A 278 -9.69 -20.91 19.10
CA ASN A 278 -9.15 -19.81 19.90
C ASN A 278 -8.26 -18.84 19.12
N ASP A 279 -8.15 -19.00 17.80
CA ASP A 279 -7.26 -18.24 16.93
C ASP A 279 -5.78 -18.27 17.38
N GLU A 280 -5.22 -19.46 17.62
CA GLU A 280 -3.91 -19.63 18.27
C GLU A 280 -3.00 -20.66 17.59
N LEU A 281 -1.67 -20.49 17.74
CA LEU A 281 -0.65 -21.47 17.40
C LEU A 281 0.02 -21.98 18.66
N ILE A 282 -0.03 -23.30 18.88
CA ILE A 282 0.50 -23.96 20.07
C ILE A 282 1.78 -24.71 19.70
N CYS A 283 2.87 -24.42 20.39
CA CYS A 283 4.10 -25.19 20.25
C CYS A 283 3.98 -26.57 20.91
N ASN A 284 4.19 -27.62 20.11
CA ASN A 284 4.13 -29.01 20.56
C ASN A 284 5.28 -29.42 21.50
N GLN A 285 6.29 -28.55 21.67
CA GLN A 285 7.48 -28.84 22.47
C GLN A 285 7.57 -28.02 23.75
N CYS A 286 7.47 -26.69 23.67
CA CYS A 286 7.55 -25.82 24.86
C CYS A 286 6.20 -25.37 25.40
N GLY A 287 5.10 -25.65 24.69
CA GLY A 287 3.73 -25.32 25.12
C GLY A 287 3.42 -23.82 25.09
N LEU A 288 4.26 -23.00 24.45
CA LEU A 288 3.94 -21.59 24.20
C LEU A 288 2.83 -21.47 23.16
N ILE A 289 1.91 -20.56 23.43
CA ILE A 289 0.74 -20.26 22.63
C ILE A 289 0.90 -18.86 22.06
N TYR A 290 0.88 -18.75 20.74
CA TYR A 290 1.00 -17.51 19.99
C TYR A 290 -0.36 -17.12 19.40
N PRO A 291 -0.85 -15.89 19.60
CA PRO A 291 -2.13 -15.48 19.02
C PRO A 291 -2.01 -15.26 17.51
N VAL A 292 -3.09 -15.51 16.80
CA VAL A 292 -3.27 -15.13 15.40
C VAL A 292 -4.22 -13.93 15.38
N ARG A 293 -3.79 -12.82 14.80
CA ARG A 293 -4.60 -11.58 14.69
C ARG A 293 -4.74 -11.22 13.23
N ASP A 294 -5.96 -11.08 12.74
CA ASP A 294 -6.25 -10.76 11.34
C ASP A 294 -5.54 -11.71 10.36
N ASP A 295 -5.57 -13.02 10.63
CA ASP A 295 -4.86 -14.07 9.88
C ASP A 295 -3.32 -13.95 9.88
N ILE A 296 -2.73 -13.13 10.77
CA ILE A 296 -1.28 -12.97 10.94
C ILE A 296 -0.83 -13.63 12.26
N PRO A 297 0.02 -14.66 12.23
CA PRO A 297 0.62 -15.24 13.43
C PRO A 297 1.55 -14.25 14.15
N VAL A 298 1.24 -13.92 15.41
CA VAL A 298 2.09 -13.07 16.25
C VAL A 298 3.17 -13.92 16.90
N MET A 299 4.26 -14.13 16.16
CA MET A 299 5.36 -15.02 16.53
C MET A 299 6.41 -14.36 17.44
N LEU A 300 5.95 -13.61 18.46
CA LEU A 300 6.78 -12.92 19.44
C LEU A 300 6.74 -13.66 20.78
N VAL A 301 7.90 -13.98 21.36
CA VAL A 301 8.01 -14.82 22.58
C VAL A 301 7.45 -14.10 23.81
N ASP A 302 7.57 -12.78 23.86
CA ASP A 302 7.07 -11.90 24.90
C ASP A 302 5.55 -11.67 24.83
N GLU A 303 4.93 -11.88 23.67
CA GLU A 303 3.47 -11.89 23.50
C GLU A 303 2.85 -13.28 23.64
N ALA A 304 3.68 -14.33 23.76
CA ALA A 304 3.22 -15.70 23.90
C ALA A 304 2.76 -16.00 25.33
N ARG A 305 1.64 -16.70 25.47
CA ARG A 305 1.16 -17.20 26.77
C ARG A 305 1.52 -18.67 26.96
N ARG A 306 1.51 -19.14 28.20
CA ARG A 306 1.56 -20.58 28.53
C ARG A 306 0.16 -21.07 28.89
N SER A 307 -0.18 -22.28 28.47
CA SER A 307 -1.42 -22.93 28.91
C SER A 307 -1.36 -23.25 30.41
N ASP A 308 -2.47 -23.05 31.13
CA ASP A 308 -2.63 -23.49 32.52
C ASP A 308 -3.02 -24.98 32.64
N SER A 309 -3.27 -25.67 31.51
CA SER A 309 -3.63 -27.09 31.48
C SER A 309 -2.45 -27.97 31.02
N PRO A 310 -2.24 -29.17 31.62
CA PRO A 310 -1.15 -30.06 31.20
C PRO A 310 -1.37 -30.55 29.76
N LEU A 311 -0.28 -30.63 28.99
CA LEU A 311 -0.30 -31.17 27.63
C LEU A 311 -0.85 -32.61 27.61
N PRO A 312 -1.67 -33.00 26.63
CA PRO A 312 -2.14 -34.37 26.52
C PRO A 312 -0.95 -35.29 26.17
N GLY A 313 -0.53 -36.14 27.12
CA GLY A 313 0.41 -37.23 26.84
C GLY A 313 1.52 -37.50 27.87
N THR A 314 1.65 -36.74 28.97
CA THR A 314 2.64 -37.06 30.00
C THR A 314 2.00 -37.76 31.20
N SER A 315 2.21 -39.08 31.31
CA SER A 315 1.93 -39.84 32.53
C SER A 315 2.75 -39.26 33.69
N GLU A 316 2.08 -38.87 34.77
CA GLU A 316 2.71 -38.44 36.02
C GLU A 316 3.65 -39.54 36.54
N VAL A 317 4.90 -39.20 36.80
CA VAL A 317 5.78 -39.96 37.68
C VAL A 317 5.67 -39.34 39.07
N ALA A 318 5.25 -40.13 40.04
CA ALA A 318 5.05 -39.71 41.42
C ALA A 318 6.33 -39.09 42.04
N PRO A 319 6.20 -38.05 42.87
CA PRO A 319 7.36 -37.42 43.52
C PRO A 319 7.94 -38.33 44.62
N PRO A 320 9.26 -38.31 44.85
CA PRO A 320 9.85 -38.97 46.01
C PRO A 320 9.50 -38.20 47.29
N VAL A 321 9.29 -38.97 48.35
CA VAL A 321 8.91 -38.54 49.70
C VAL A 321 9.99 -37.64 50.31
N THR A 322 9.52 -36.57 50.95
CA THR A 322 10.30 -35.54 51.68
C THR A 322 11.07 -36.12 52.88
N ALA A 323 12.31 -35.67 53.06
CA ALA A 323 13.00 -35.70 54.35
C ALA A 323 13.08 -34.27 54.91
N GLU A 324 12.75 -34.15 56.19
CA GLU A 324 12.49 -32.93 56.95
C GLU A 324 13.69 -31.99 57.10
N ALA A 325 13.36 -30.72 57.33
CA ALA A 325 14.27 -29.64 57.65
C ALA A 325 14.88 -29.80 59.05
N ASP A 326 16.16 -29.44 59.18
CA ASP A 326 16.72 -29.00 60.46
C ASP A 326 17.40 -27.64 60.26
N ALA A 327 17.06 -26.71 61.15
CA ALA A 327 17.45 -25.32 61.11
C ALA A 327 18.67 -25.09 62.02
N GLY A 328 19.78 -24.64 61.43
CA GLY A 328 20.94 -24.11 62.15
C GLY A 328 21.03 -22.58 61.96
N PRO A 329 21.28 -21.78 63.01
CA PRO A 329 21.18 -20.32 62.92
C PRO A 329 22.51 -19.61 62.58
N GLU A 330 22.35 -18.38 62.07
CA GLU A 330 23.22 -17.20 62.22
C GLU A 330 24.62 -17.14 61.55
N GLN A 331 24.84 -16.17 60.64
CA GLN A 331 25.42 -14.83 60.93
C GLN A 331 25.74 -14.05 59.62
N PRO A 332 25.79 -12.70 59.67
CA PRO A 332 25.79 -11.84 58.48
C PRO A 332 27.20 -11.48 58.01
N MET A 333 27.41 -11.32 56.70
CA MET A 333 28.60 -10.64 56.18
C MET A 333 28.24 -9.56 55.16
N SER A 334 28.67 -8.37 55.54
CA SER A 334 28.66 -7.07 54.87
C SER A 334 29.30 -7.08 53.48
N ALA A 335 28.78 -6.22 52.62
CA ALA A 335 29.40 -5.76 51.39
C ALA A 335 30.79 -5.13 51.62
N PRO A 336 31.58 -5.01 50.55
CA PRO A 336 32.04 -3.68 50.20
C PRO A 336 31.79 -3.35 48.71
N ALA A 337 31.43 -2.08 48.51
CA ALA A 337 31.54 -1.40 47.23
C ALA A 337 33.02 -1.07 46.96
N ASP A 338 33.48 -1.32 45.74
CA ASP A 338 33.89 -0.28 44.77
C ASP A 338 33.92 -0.89 43.36
#